data_AF-A0A7W4YI06-F1
#
_entry.id   AF-A0A7W4YI06-F1
#
_cell.length_a   1.000
_cell.length_b   1.000
_cell.length_c   1.000
_cell.angle_alpha   90.00
_cell.angle_beta   90.00
_cell.angle_gamma   90.00
#
_symmetry.space_group_name_H-M   'P 1'
#
loop_
_entity.id
_entity.type
_entity.pdbx_description
1 polymer ?
#
loop_
_entity_poly.entity_id
_entity_poly.type
_entity_poly.pdbx_seq_one_letter_code
_entity_poly.pdbx_strand_id
1 'polypeptide(L)'
;MSTQLEDRAKEARLLRRRSELDRLTYIRKVAELAQLGSQREIARALGIAQPNVSKTMKAAAAAPPLVEGFSGADPFEIAERYSIGELTLFQLVHELLRWDYKPTQRTDGYNDLLFSVPGSWDDIVRAESEGLIGLDVYGFVQRETAALDARQEASGEPYRGFTHEEASEAAQRFVEAASGDVLAGAA
;
A
#
# COMPACT_ATOMS: atom_id res chain seq x y z
N MET A 1 -4.52 23.92 -19.73
CA MET A 1 -4.05 22.70 -20.42
C MET A 1 -5.30 21.94 -20.86
N SER A 2 -5.35 21.30 -22.04
CA SER A 2 -6.62 20.69 -22.51
C SER A 2 -7.05 19.56 -21.55
N THR A 3 -8.28 19.63 -21.02
CA THR A 3 -8.88 18.62 -20.12
C THR A 3 -8.74 17.20 -20.68
N GLN A 4 -8.79 17.05 -22.00
CA GLN A 4 -8.58 15.77 -22.67
C GLN A 4 -7.17 15.19 -22.47
N LEU A 5 -6.12 16.02 -22.47
CA LEU A 5 -4.75 15.56 -22.22
C LEU A 5 -4.60 15.09 -20.76
N GLU A 6 -5.18 15.83 -19.83
CA GLU A 6 -5.12 15.49 -18.40
C GLU A 6 -5.84 14.17 -18.11
N ASP A 7 -7.02 13.94 -18.70
CA ASP A 7 -7.77 12.70 -18.48
C ASP A 7 -7.08 11.49 -19.12
N ARG A 8 -6.51 11.64 -20.33
CA ARG A 8 -5.69 10.60 -20.97
C ARG A 8 -4.41 10.31 -20.18
N ALA A 9 -3.79 11.34 -19.59
CA ALA A 9 -2.63 11.16 -18.73
C ALA A 9 -2.99 10.42 -17.44
N LYS A 10 -4.15 10.70 -16.82
CA LYS A 10 -4.65 9.94 -15.65
C LYS A 10 -4.87 8.47 -16.00
N GLU A 11 -5.54 8.19 -17.11
CA GLU A 11 -5.75 6.83 -17.63
C GLU A 11 -4.41 6.10 -17.84
N ALA A 12 -3.45 6.75 -18.49
CA ALA A 12 -2.11 6.19 -18.71
C ALA A 12 -1.33 5.94 -17.41
N ARG A 13 -1.46 6.82 -16.40
CA ARG A 13 -0.84 6.62 -15.07
C ARG A 13 -1.41 5.40 -14.36
N LEU A 14 -2.74 5.21 -14.40
CA LEU A 14 -3.39 4.03 -13.82
C LEU A 14 -2.93 2.74 -14.49
N LEU A 15 -2.90 2.70 -15.83
CA LEU A 15 -2.41 1.55 -16.59
C LEU A 15 -0.93 1.25 -16.32
N ARG A 16 -0.11 2.29 -16.20
CA ARG A 16 1.31 2.14 -15.85
C ARG A 16 1.45 1.51 -14.47
N ARG A 17 0.73 2.02 -13.46
CA ARG A 17 0.77 1.49 -12.09
C ARG A 17 0.29 0.05 -12.02
N ARG A 18 -0.83 -0.26 -12.70
CA ARG A 18 -1.34 -1.62 -12.90
C ARG A 18 -0.23 -2.54 -13.43
N SER A 19 0.45 -2.15 -14.50
CA SER A 19 1.54 -2.93 -15.07
C SER A 19 2.75 -3.09 -14.13
N GLU A 20 3.07 -2.07 -13.33
CA GLU A 20 4.17 -2.13 -12.35
C GLU A 20 3.84 -3.09 -11.21
N LEU A 21 2.62 -3.04 -10.66
CA LEU A 21 2.15 -3.94 -9.61
C LEU A 21 1.94 -5.38 -10.09
N ASP A 22 1.42 -5.58 -11.30
CA ASP A 22 1.29 -6.90 -11.90
C ASP A 22 2.68 -7.53 -12.11
N ARG A 23 3.68 -6.71 -12.51
CA ARG A 23 5.08 -7.15 -12.61
C ARG A 23 5.66 -7.51 -11.24
N LEU A 24 5.45 -6.69 -10.20
CA LEU A 24 5.89 -6.99 -8.83
C LEU A 24 5.27 -8.29 -8.31
N THR A 25 3.98 -8.47 -8.54
CA THR A 25 3.25 -9.68 -8.17
C THR A 25 3.81 -10.90 -8.91
N TYR A 26 4.04 -10.78 -10.22
CA TYR A 26 4.64 -11.84 -11.04
C TYR A 26 6.02 -12.25 -10.54
N ILE A 27 6.94 -11.29 -10.27
CA ILE A 27 8.29 -11.66 -9.82
C ILE A 27 8.26 -12.33 -8.43
N ARG A 28 7.36 -11.91 -7.52
CA ARG A 28 7.15 -12.57 -6.23
C ARG A 28 6.61 -14.01 -6.41
N LYS A 29 5.67 -14.24 -7.34
CA LYS A 29 5.19 -15.61 -7.63
C LYS A 29 6.29 -16.50 -8.20
N VAL A 30 7.19 -15.97 -9.03
CA VAL A 30 8.34 -16.73 -9.52
C VAL A 30 9.30 -17.11 -8.39
N ALA A 31 9.49 -16.25 -7.38
CA ALA A 31 10.27 -16.60 -6.19
C ALA A 31 9.60 -17.70 -5.37
N GLU A 32 8.27 -17.70 -5.24
CA GLU A 32 7.52 -18.79 -4.60
C GLU A 32 7.69 -20.11 -5.36
N LEU A 33 7.58 -20.09 -6.70
CA LEU A 33 7.82 -21.28 -7.53
C LEU A 33 9.26 -21.81 -7.38
N ALA A 34 10.24 -20.94 -7.15
CA ALA A 34 11.62 -21.34 -6.91
C ALA A 34 11.82 -22.13 -5.61
N GLN A 35 10.88 -22.05 -4.67
CA GLN A 35 10.86 -22.90 -3.47
C GLN A 35 10.32 -24.31 -3.77
N LEU A 36 9.68 -24.52 -4.92
CA LEU A 36 9.00 -25.77 -5.28
C LEU A 36 9.73 -26.59 -6.35
N GLY A 37 10.64 -25.98 -7.11
CA GLY A 37 11.31 -26.68 -8.21
C GLY A 37 12.46 -25.92 -8.85
N SER A 38 13.13 -26.57 -9.80
CA SER A 38 14.29 -26.02 -10.52
C SER A 38 13.89 -24.96 -11.55
N GLN A 39 14.84 -24.09 -11.94
CA GLN A 39 14.61 -23.09 -12.99
C GLN A 39 14.12 -23.69 -14.32
N ARG A 40 14.50 -24.93 -14.64
CA ARG A 40 14.06 -25.62 -15.87
C ARG A 40 12.60 -26.05 -15.80
N GLU A 41 12.16 -26.53 -14.64
CA GLU A 41 10.76 -26.89 -14.40
C GLU A 41 9.88 -25.65 -14.40
N ILE A 42 10.33 -24.56 -13.76
CA ILE A 42 9.64 -23.26 -13.76
C ILE A 42 9.54 -22.69 -15.17
N ALA A 43 10.64 -22.72 -15.94
CA ALA A 43 10.65 -22.26 -17.33
C ALA A 43 9.63 -23.02 -18.19
N ARG A 44 9.56 -24.35 -18.02
CA ARG A 44 8.58 -25.20 -18.70
C ARG A 44 7.14 -24.87 -18.27
N ALA A 45 6.89 -24.74 -16.96
CA ALA A 45 5.58 -24.45 -16.41
C ALA A 45 5.04 -23.08 -16.85
N LEU A 46 5.91 -22.07 -16.93
CA LEU A 46 5.56 -20.72 -17.35
C LEU A 46 5.61 -20.51 -18.88
N GLY A 47 6.09 -21.49 -19.66
CA GLY A 47 6.23 -21.36 -21.11
C GLY A 47 7.25 -20.30 -21.54
N ILE A 48 8.28 -20.03 -20.73
CA ILE A 48 9.31 -19.01 -21.01
C ILE A 48 10.70 -19.63 -21.10
N ALA A 49 11.64 -18.90 -21.70
CA ALA A 49 13.03 -19.32 -21.73
C ALA A 49 13.65 -19.33 -20.32
N GLN A 50 14.47 -20.34 -19.99
CA GLN A 50 15.16 -20.43 -18.69
C GLN A 50 15.96 -19.17 -18.31
N PRO A 51 16.66 -18.46 -19.23
CA PRO A 51 17.31 -17.19 -18.90
C PRO A 51 16.34 -16.11 -18.38
N ASN A 52 15.07 -16.12 -18.83
CA ASN A 52 14.05 -15.21 -18.32
C ASN A 52 13.71 -15.53 -16.86
N VAL A 53 13.62 -16.82 -16.50
CA VAL A 53 13.44 -17.24 -15.10
C VAL A 53 14.58 -16.72 -14.24
N SER A 54 15.83 -16.92 -14.68
CA SER A 54 17.02 -16.42 -13.96
C SER A 54 16.99 -14.91 -13.76
N LYS A 55 16.63 -14.15 -14.81
CA LYS A 55 16.49 -12.68 -14.72
C LYS A 55 15.38 -12.28 -13.75
N THR A 56 14.23 -12.96 -13.79
CA THR A 56 13.10 -12.69 -12.89
C THR A 56 13.45 -13.01 -11.44
N MET A 57 14.14 -14.12 -11.16
CA MET A 57 14.59 -14.46 -9.81
C MET A 57 15.56 -13.42 -9.24
N LYS A 58 16.48 -12.87 -10.06
CA LYS A 58 17.35 -11.77 -9.64
C LYS A 58 16.55 -10.52 -9.28
N ALA A 59 15.51 -10.20 -10.07
CA ALA A 59 14.61 -9.08 -9.75
C ALA A 59 13.80 -9.34 -8.47
N ALA A 60 13.34 -10.58 -8.27
CA ALA A 60 12.57 -10.96 -7.09
C ALA A 60 13.40 -10.85 -5.80
N ALA A 61 14.70 -11.15 -5.85
CA ALA A 61 15.60 -10.96 -4.71
C ALA A 61 15.73 -9.50 -4.24
N ALA A 62 15.43 -8.53 -5.12
CA ALA A 62 15.42 -7.10 -4.79
C ALA A 62 14.02 -6.57 -4.47
N ALA A 63 12.97 -7.37 -4.66
CA ALA A 63 11.60 -6.95 -4.40
C ALA A 63 11.26 -7.16 -2.92
N PRO A 64 10.79 -6.13 -2.20
CA PRO A 64 10.27 -6.31 -0.85
C PRO A 64 9.14 -7.36 -0.84
N PRO A 65 9.13 -8.31 0.12
CA PRO A 65 8.03 -9.26 0.25
C PRO A 65 6.77 -8.54 0.73
N LEU A 66 5.60 -9.12 0.45
CA LEU A 66 4.36 -8.69 1.11
C LEU A 66 4.46 -9.00 2.60
N VAL A 67 3.91 -8.11 3.43
CA VAL A 67 3.79 -8.38 4.86
C VAL A 67 2.62 -9.35 5.08
N GLU A 68 2.82 -10.38 5.91
CA GLU A 68 1.79 -11.38 6.17
C GLU A 68 0.50 -10.73 6.70
N GLY A 69 -0.64 -11.06 6.08
CA GLY A 69 -1.93 -10.47 6.40
C GLY A 69 -2.17 -9.08 5.81
N PHE A 70 -1.28 -8.57 4.95
CA PHE A 70 -1.44 -7.32 4.21
C PHE A 70 -1.34 -7.55 2.69
N SER A 71 -1.92 -6.64 1.94
CA SER A 71 -1.94 -6.66 0.49
C SER A 71 -0.69 -6.03 -0.13
N GLY A 72 0.10 -5.26 0.64
CA GLY A 72 1.32 -4.60 0.19
C GLY A 72 2.55 -4.93 1.02
N ALA A 73 3.73 -4.59 0.51
CA ALA A 73 4.98 -4.63 1.27
C ALA A 73 5.14 -3.43 2.23
N ASP A 74 4.41 -2.35 1.97
CA ASP A 74 4.35 -1.13 2.76
C ASP A 74 2.97 -0.44 2.54
N PRO A 75 2.62 0.60 3.33
CA PRO A 75 1.37 1.35 3.17
C PRO A 75 1.21 1.99 1.80
N PHE A 76 2.32 2.34 1.14
CA PHE A 76 2.28 2.95 -0.19
C PHE A 76 1.80 1.92 -1.22
N GLU A 77 2.34 0.70 -1.21
CA GLU A 77 1.88 -0.38 -2.10
C GLU A 77 0.41 -0.74 -1.84
N ILE A 78 -0.05 -0.72 -0.59
CA ILE A 78 -1.48 -0.91 -0.25
C ILE A 78 -2.33 0.17 -0.94
N ALA A 79 -1.94 1.44 -0.84
CA ALA A 79 -2.63 2.53 -1.52
C ALA A 79 -2.56 2.42 -3.05
N GLU A 80 -1.44 1.98 -3.62
CA GLU A 80 -1.31 1.74 -5.05
C GLU A 80 -2.29 0.68 -5.54
N ARG A 81 -2.44 -0.43 -4.81
CA ARG A 81 -3.39 -1.52 -5.12
C ARG A 81 -4.84 -1.07 -5.01
N TYR A 82 -5.18 -0.28 -3.99
CA TYR A 82 -6.48 0.37 -3.92
C TYR A 82 -6.75 1.24 -5.16
N SER A 83 -5.79 2.08 -5.56
CA SER A 83 -5.97 3.04 -6.67
C SER A 83 -6.26 2.38 -8.02
N ILE A 84 -5.91 1.11 -8.19
CA ILE A 84 -6.16 0.31 -9.40
C ILE A 84 -7.30 -0.70 -9.23
N GLY A 85 -8.08 -0.57 -8.15
CA GLY A 85 -9.28 -1.36 -7.89
C GLY A 85 -9.04 -2.78 -7.39
N GLU A 86 -7.83 -3.11 -6.93
CA GLU A 86 -7.54 -4.41 -6.31
C GLU A 86 -8.07 -4.53 -4.89
N LEU A 87 -8.21 -3.41 -4.19
CA LEU A 87 -8.73 -3.32 -2.83
C LEU A 87 -9.98 -2.47 -2.81
N THR A 88 -10.92 -2.86 -1.95
CA THR A 88 -12.05 -2.01 -1.57
C THR A 88 -11.62 -0.89 -0.62
N LEU A 89 -12.44 0.15 -0.47
CA LEU A 89 -12.21 1.22 0.50
C LEU A 89 -12.12 0.67 1.94
N PHE A 90 -12.95 -0.32 2.27
CA PHE A 90 -12.88 -1.03 3.55
C PHE A 90 -11.50 -1.68 3.76
N GLN A 91 -11.03 -2.47 2.78
CA GLN A 91 -9.73 -3.15 2.88
C GLN A 91 -8.58 -2.16 3.01
N LEU A 92 -8.60 -1.07 2.24
CA LEU A 92 -7.61 0.00 2.35
C LEU A 92 -7.54 0.54 3.78
N VAL A 93 -8.66 1.02 4.32
CA VAL A 93 -8.69 1.66 5.65
C VAL A 93 -8.36 0.64 6.74
N HIS A 94 -8.91 -0.56 6.65
CA HIS A 94 -8.62 -1.64 7.59
C HIS A 94 -7.13 -1.98 7.60
N GLU A 95 -6.48 -2.13 6.45
CA GLU A 95 -5.05 -2.45 6.40
C GLU A 95 -4.18 -1.27 6.88
N LEU A 96 -4.49 -0.03 6.49
CA LEU A 96 -3.73 1.14 6.96
C LEU A 96 -3.82 1.32 8.49
N LEU A 97 -4.98 1.11 9.10
CA LEU A 97 -5.13 1.23 10.56
C LEU A 97 -4.35 0.16 11.33
N ARG A 98 -4.27 -1.07 10.81
CA ARG A 98 -3.50 -2.14 11.45
C ARG A 98 -1.99 -2.01 11.25
N TRP A 99 -1.56 -1.15 10.34
CA TRP A 99 -0.15 -1.04 10.03
C TRP A 99 0.63 -0.50 11.23
N ASP A 100 1.70 -1.21 11.60
CA ASP A 100 2.61 -0.78 12.66
C ASP A 100 3.64 0.19 12.06
N TYR A 101 3.27 1.48 12.03
CA TYR A 101 4.08 2.51 11.40
C TYR A 101 5.44 2.66 12.08
N LYS A 102 6.49 2.51 11.28
CA LYS A 102 7.85 2.79 11.75
C LYS A 102 8.01 4.29 12.03
N PRO A 103 8.74 4.67 13.09
CA PRO A 103 9.10 6.06 13.31
C PRO A 103 9.83 6.64 12.10
N THR A 104 9.41 7.82 11.64
CA THR A 104 10.14 8.55 10.61
C THR A 104 11.53 8.92 11.14
N GLN A 105 12.59 8.52 10.45
CA GLN A 105 13.94 8.96 10.79
C GLN A 105 14.12 10.41 10.34
N ARG A 106 13.83 11.36 11.25
CA ARG A 106 14.23 12.75 11.06
C ARG A 106 15.68 12.89 11.54
N THR A 107 16.63 12.98 10.61
CA THR A 107 17.98 13.42 10.96
C THR A 107 17.93 14.88 11.40
N ASP A 108 18.70 15.20 12.43
CA ASP A 108 18.84 16.48 13.11
C ASP A 108 19.39 17.59 12.18
N GLY A 109 18.50 18.14 11.35
CA GLY A 109 18.49 19.55 10.95
C GLY A 109 19.55 20.06 9.98
N TYR A 110 20.48 19.23 9.49
CA TYR A 110 21.51 19.69 8.51
C TYR A 110 21.66 18.82 7.25
N ASN A 111 20.80 17.81 7.08
CA ASN A 111 20.79 16.97 5.89
C ASN A 111 19.34 16.79 5.42
N ASP A 112 18.84 17.71 4.59
CA ASP A 112 17.49 17.67 3.97
C ASP A 112 17.32 16.52 2.95
N LEU A 113 18.14 15.47 3.04
CA LEU A 113 17.87 14.19 2.41
C LEU A 113 16.91 13.42 3.33
N LEU A 114 15.64 13.79 3.28
CA LEU A 114 14.56 12.98 3.82
C LEU A 114 14.55 11.64 3.06
N PHE A 115 15.11 10.60 3.68
CA PHE A 115 14.91 9.24 3.19
C PHE A 115 13.52 8.78 3.67
N SER A 116 12.56 8.66 2.74
CA SER A 116 11.30 7.96 3.03
C SER A 116 11.65 6.56 3.52
N VAL A 117 11.23 6.22 4.74
CA VAL A 117 11.47 4.90 5.32
C VAL A 117 10.28 4.01 4.96
N PRO A 118 10.44 2.94 4.15
CA PRO A 118 9.32 2.06 3.82
C PRO A 118 8.68 1.47 5.08
N GLY A 119 7.36 1.59 5.17
CA GLY A 119 6.54 1.29 6.33
C GLY A 119 6.37 2.42 7.33
N SER A 120 6.85 3.64 7.06
CA SER A 120 6.61 4.83 7.90
C SER A 120 5.35 5.59 7.47
N TRP A 121 4.99 6.61 8.25
CA TRP A 121 3.90 7.52 7.90
C TRP A 121 4.14 8.29 6.58
N ASP A 122 5.39 8.40 6.13
CA ASP A 122 5.75 9.08 4.87
C ASP A 122 5.10 8.38 3.67
N ASP A 123 4.84 7.09 3.76
CA ASP A 123 4.15 6.33 2.72
C ASP A 123 2.70 6.77 2.53
N ILE A 124 1.99 7.11 3.61
CA ILE A 124 0.62 7.66 3.51
C ILE A 124 0.67 9.09 2.95
N VAL A 125 1.60 9.92 3.45
CA VAL A 125 1.78 11.30 2.94
C VAL A 125 2.04 11.27 1.44
N ARG A 126 2.93 10.37 1.00
CA ARG A 126 3.22 10.18 -0.41
C ARG A 126 2.00 9.69 -1.18
N ALA A 127 1.26 8.71 -0.65
CA ALA A 127 0.06 8.17 -1.30
C ALA A 127 -1.02 9.25 -1.52
N GLU A 128 -1.24 10.14 -0.55
CA GLU A 128 -2.15 11.29 -0.70
C GLU A 128 -1.60 12.28 -1.74
N SER A 129 -0.32 12.65 -1.66
CA SER A 129 0.31 13.60 -2.59
C SER A 129 0.29 13.13 -4.05
N GLU A 130 0.32 11.82 -4.29
CA GLU A 130 0.22 11.19 -5.61
C GLU A 130 -1.23 10.89 -6.03
N GLY A 131 -2.23 11.25 -5.20
CA GLY A 131 -3.64 11.04 -5.46
C GLY A 131 -4.08 9.57 -5.46
N LEU A 132 -3.37 8.69 -4.72
CA LEU A 132 -3.73 7.28 -4.55
C LEU A 132 -4.90 7.12 -3.57
N ILE A 133 -4.95 8.01 -2.59
CA ILE A 133 -5.99 8.09 -1.56
C ILE A 133 -6.47 9.54 -1.46
N GLY A 134 -7.71 9.73 -1.03
CA GLY A 134 -8.27 11.06 -0.79
C GLY A 134 -7.86 11.64 0.57
N LEU A 135 -8.05 12.95 0.73
CA LEU A 135 -7.85 13.68 1.98
C LEU A 135 -8.74 13.17 3.13
N ASP A 136 -9.90 12.60 2.79
CA ASP A 136 -10.83 11.94 3.70
C ASP A 136 -10.20 10.70 4.34
N VAL A 137 -9.64 9.80 3.53
CA VAL A 137 -8.92 8.61 4.00
C VAL A 137 -7.68 9.01 4.79
N TYR A 138 -6.86 9.91 4.24
CA TYR A 138 -5.65 10.43 4.93
C TYR A 138 -6.00 10.97 6.32
N GLY A 139 -6.96 11.90 6.37
CA GLY A 139 -7.33 12.56 7.61
C GLY A 139 -8.00 11.61 8.60
N PHE A 140 -8.78 10.63 8.13
CA PHE A 140 -9.37 9.62 8.99
C PHE A 140 -8.30 8.74 9.64
N VAL A 141 -7.41 8.14 8.84
CA VAL A 141 -6.34 7.28 9.35
C VAL A 141 -5.44 8.06 10.30
N GLN A 142 -5.06 9.30 9.96
CA GLN A 142 -4.23 10.15 10.83
C GLN A 142 -4.84 10.39 12.21
N ARG A 143 -6.14 10.69 12.26
CA ARG A 143 -6.82 10.94 13.52
C ARG A 143 -6.93 9.68 14.38
N GLU A 144 -7.28 8.55 13.76
CA GLU A 144 -7.44 7.28 14.47
C GLU A 144 -6.09 6.76 15.00
N THR A 145 -5.01 6.82 14.19
CA THR A 145 -3.67 6.41 14.64
C THR A 145 -3.13 7.33 15.72
N ALA A 146 -3.30 8.65 15.61
CA ALA A 146 -2.89 9.60 16.65
C ALA A 146 -3.68 9.41 17.96
N ALA A 147 -4.98 9.09 17.86
CA ALA A 147 -5.78 8.79 19.04
C ALA A 147 -5.37 7.47 19.71
N LEU A 148 -4.97 6.46 18.94
CA LEU A 148 -4.45 5.20 19.49
C LEU A 148 -3.09 5.43 20.19
N ASP A 149 -2.18 6.16 19.53
CA ASP A 149 -0.86 6.49 20.07
C ASP A 149 -0.98 7.23 21.41
N ALA A 150 -1.83 8.27 21.48
CA ALA A 150 -2.09 8.99 22.72
C ALA A 150 -2.68 8.11 23.84
N ARG A 151 -3.53 7.13 23.51
CA ARG A 151 -4.08 6.17 24.49
C ARG A 151 -2.99 5.23 25.01
N GLN A 152 -2.12 4.75 24.13
CA GLN A 152 -1.02 3.84 24.46
C GLN A 152 0.08 4.54 25.27
N GLU A 153 0.40 5.80 24.93
CA GLU A 153 1.31 6.64 25.70
C GLU A 153 0.79 6.85 27.12
N ALA A 154 -0.51 7.14 27.28
CA ALA A 154 -1.14 7.31 28.59
C ALA A 154 -1.14 6.01 29.43
N SER A 155 -1.16 4.83 28.79
CA SER A 155 -1.04 3.53 29.46
C SER A 155 0.40 3.04 29.63
N GLY A 156 1.39 3.73 29.04
CA GLY A 156 2.79 3.31 29.03
C GLY A 156 3.06 2.09 28.14
N GLU A 157 2.16 1.77 27.21
CA GLU A 157 2.36 0.70 26.22
C GLU A 157 3.12 1.23 25.00
N PRO A 158 3.99 0.41 24.36
CA PRO A 158 4.61 0.80 23.10
C PRO A 158 3.54 0.95 22.01
N TYR A 159 3.82 1.82 21.03
CA TYR A 159 2.95 1.95 19.87
C TYR A 159 2.75 0.61 19.17
N ARG A 160 1.49 0.30 18.84
CA ARG A 160 1.13 -0.73 17.87
C ARG A 160 0.04 -0.21 16.96
N GLY A 161 -0.03 -0.76 15.75
CA GLY A 161 -1.22 -0.65 14.92
C GLY A 161 -2.48 -1.24 15.59
N PHE A 162 -3.64 -0.96 15.01
CA PHE A 162 -4.94 -1.48 15.45
C PHE A 162 -4.95 -3.02 15.40
N THR A 163 -5.70 -3.66 16.30
CA THR A 163 -6.06 -5.07 16.14
C THR A 163 -6.99 -5.23 14.95
N HIS A 164 -7.21 -6.48 14.51
CA HIS A 164 -8.20 -6.76 13.46
C HIS A 164 -9.60 -6.25 13.81
N GLU A 165 -10.03 -6.42 15.06
CA GLU A 165 -11.35 -6.01 15.52
C GLU A 165 -11.48 -4.49 15.54
N GLU A 166 -10.53 -3.80 16.19
CA GLU A 166 -10.48 -2.34 16.27
C GLU A 166 -10.47 -1.71 14.87
N ALA A 167 -9.66 -2.26 13.95
CA ALA A 167 -9.56 -1.77 12.58
C ALA A 167 -10.82 -2.04 11.75
N SER A 168 -11.47 -3.19 11.95
CA SER A 168 -12.69 -3.56 11.22
C SER A 168 -13.84 -2.63 11.60
N GLU A 169 -14.01 -2.36 12.88
CA GLU A 169 -15.03 -1.42 13.38
C GLU A 169 -14.79 0.00 12.85
N ALA A 170 -13.54 0.48 12.92
CA ALA A 170 -13.18 1.81 12.41
C ALA A 170 -13.37 1.93 10.89
N ALA A 171 -12.93 0.93 10.12
CA ALA A 171 -13.11 0.91 8.67
C ALA A 171 -14.59 0.86 8.27
N GLN A 172 -15.41 0.08 8.99
CA GLN A 172 -16.85 0.01 8.75
C GLN A 172 -17.50 1.38 9.01
N ARG A 173 -17.19 2.04 10.13
CA ARG A 173 -17.66 3.40 10.43
C ARG A 173 -17.31 4.39 9.33
N PHE A 174 -16.08 4.30 8.80
CA PHE A 174 -15.63 5.18 7.73
C PHE A 174 -16.42 4.96 6.43
N VAL A 175 -16.60 3.71 6.02
CA VAL A 175 -17.34 3.36 4.80
C VAL A 175 -18.81 3.77 4.89
N GLU A 176 -19.43 3.60 6.05
CA GLU A 176 -20.82 4.02 6.31
C GLU A 176 -20.97 5.55 6.21
N ALA A 177 -20.04 6.30 6.82
CA ALA A 177 -20.02 7.76 6.73
C ALA A 177 -19.83 8.25 5.27
N ALA A 178 -18.86 7.68 4.55
CA ALA A 178 -18.60 8.02 3.16
C ALA A 178 -19.81 7.73 2.25
N SER A 179 -20.53 6.63 2.51
CA SER A 179 -21.76 6.27 1.78
C SER A 179 -22.92 7.22 2.09
N GLY A 180 -23.03 7.67 3.34
CA GLY A 180 -24.03 8.66 3.77
C GLY A 180 -23.84 10.03 3.12
N ASP A 181 -22.60 10.50 3.02
CA ASP A 181 -22.28 11.79 2.38
C ASP A 181 -22.58 11.78 0.88
N VAL A 182 -22.34 10.66 0.19
CA VAL A 182 -22.71 10.48 -1.23
C VAL A 182 -24.22 10.54 -1.44
N LEU A 183 -25.00 9.96 -0.52
CA LEU A 183 -26.47 10.02 -0.59
C LEU A 183 -27.02 11.41 -0.23
N ALA A 184 -26.38 12.12 0.71
CA ALA A 184 -26.80 13.47 1.12
C ALA A 184 -26.44 14.55 0.08
N GLY A 185 -25.34 14.40 -0.66
CA GLY A 185 -24.92 15.33 -1.72
C GLY A 185 -25.65 15.19 -3.06
N ALA A 186 -26.48 14.15 -3.22
CA ALA A 186 -27.25 13.87 -4.44
C ALA A 186 -28.74 14.29 -4.35
N ALA A 187 -29.16 14.88 -3.22
CA ALA A 187 -30.52 15.37 -2.96
C ALA A 187 -30.59 16.91 -3.01
#